data_AF-A0A7S4NBR5-F1
#
_entry.id   AF-A0A7S4NBR5-F1
#
_cell.length_a   1.000
_cell.length_b   1.000
_cell.length_c   1.000
_cell.angle_alpha   90.00
_cell.angle_beta   90.00
_cell.angle_gamma   90.00
#
_symmetry.space_group_name_H-M   'P 1'
#
loop_
_entity.id
_entity.type
_entity.pdbx_description
1 polymer ?
#
loop_
_entity_poly.entity_id
_entity_poly.type
_entity_poly.pdbx_seq_one_letter_code
_entity_poly.pdbx_strand_id
1 'polypeptide(L)'
;MFGESQQQGGIPVVQGVAVPAQPQQYTKPGSHATGFNEPLTIGSGTIEFNGVKGENQPKHFQDVAFAVAFWAHIAVMLYFLVTYAGAANGNGNENGYEYSGVIYCCMTCGVFAVGLSTVALGFMMSCATQLIKMALFFSIGLSLAVGVLGAMSGQILLAGMGFLSCAFGCCYAYFVWARIPFAATNLNTALSAVKSNMGLAVVAYFFLFVAFGWSIWWSVAAGGAMNYMGTGALFLFLVSYYWTHQVIQNTVHVTTAGVVGTWWHVPEEASSCCSSAIKVWPPFFSHGL
;
A
#
# COMPACT_ATOMS: atom_id res chain seq x y z
N MET A 1 -51.40 -11.14 -30.12
CA MET A 1 -50.77 -9.87 -30.54
C MET A 1 -50.01 -9.34 -29.34
N PHE A 2 -48.76 -8.96 -29.59
CA PHE A 2 -47.69 -8.64 -28.64
C PHE A 2 -47.99 -7.46 -27.71
N GLY A 3 -47.28 -7.42 -26.58
CA GLY A 3 -47.18 -6.25 -25.71
C GLY A 3 -46.30 -6.49 -24.48
N GLU A 4 -44.98 -6.59 -24.70
CA GLU A 4 -43.94 -6.55 -23.67
C GLU A 4 -43.90 -5.17 -22.97
N SER A 5 -43.75 -5.16 -21.65
CA SER A 5 -43.22 -4.03 -20.90
C SER A 5 -42.05 -4.47 -20.03
N GLN A 6 -40.88 -4.06 -20.49
CA GLN A 6 -39.54 -4.08 -19.92
C GLN A 6 -39.50 -3.97 -18.37
N GLN A 7 -38.91 -4.98 -17.73
CA GLN A 7 -38.43 -4.87 -16.35
C GLN A 7 -36.92 -4.62 -16.38
N GLN A 8 -36.53 -3.45 -15.88
CA GLN A 8 -35.18 -2.94 -15.80
C GLN A 8 -34.40 -3.73 -14.73
N GLY A 9 -33.62 -4.72 -15.16
CA GLY A 9 -32.74 -5.51 -14.29
C GLY A 9 -31.42 -4.78 -14.06
N GLY A 10 -31.24 -4.16 -12.89
CA GLY A 10 -29.94 -3.68 -12.44
C GLY A 10 -28.95 -4.85 -12.32
N ILE A 11 -27.81 -4.70 -12.98
CA ILE A 11 -26.71 -5.68 -12.89
C ILE A 11 -26.02 -5.46 -11.53
N PRO A 12 -25.94 -6.47 -10.64
CA PRO A 12 -25.11 -6.34 -9.46
C PRO A 12 -23.62 -6.38 -9.86
N VAL A 13 -22.87 -5.38 -9.44
CA VAL A 13 -21.41 -5.37 -9.48
C VAL A 13 -20.91 -6.46 -8.52
N VAL A 14 -20.43 -7.58 -9.07
CA VAL A 14 -19.83 -8.66 -8.29
C VAL A 14 -18.33 -8.41 -8.16
N GLN A 15 -17.96 -7.81 -7.03
CA GLN A 15 -16.57 -7.66 -6.62
C GLN A 15 -16.15 -8.88 -5.77
N GLY A 16 -15.31 -9.76 -6.33
CA GLY A 16 -14.37 -10.57 -5.56
C GLY A 16 -14.87 -11.73 -4.69
N VAL A 17 -15.92 -12.46 -5.06
CA VAL A 17 -16.24 -13.76 -4.42
C VAL A 17 -16.29 -14.85 -5.48
N ALA A 18 -15.58 -15.95 -5.25
CA ALA A 18 -15.67 -17.15 -6.07
C ALA A 18 -17.14 -17.58 -6.17
N VAL A 19 -17.71 -17.46 -7.38
CA VAL A 19 -19.06 -17.94 -7.67
C VAL A 19 -19.03 -19.46 -7.49
N PRO A 20 -19.78 -20.06 -6.54
CA PRO A 20 -19.93 -21.50 -6.53
C PRO A 20 -20.64 -21.88 -7.84
N ALA A 21 -20.03 -22.80 -8.58
CA ALA A 21 -20.58 -23.29 -9.85
C ALA A 21 -22.06 -23.65 -9.65
N GLN A 22 -22.94 -22.89 -10.29
CA GLN A 22 -24.34 -23.29 -10.43
C GLN A 22 -24.34 -24.63 -11.18
N PRO A 23 -25.14 -25.61 -10.76
CA PRO A 23 -25.26 -26.87 -11.50
C PRO A 23 -25.82 -26.53 -12.89
N GLN A 24 -24.94 -26.60 -13.90
CA GLN A 24 -25.32 -26.56 -15.30
C GLN A 24 -26.32 -27.71 -15.51
N GLN A 25 -27.57 -27.39 -15.80
CA GLN A 25 -28.55 -28.36 -16.26
C GLN A 25 -28.03 -28.96 -17.57
N TYR A 26 -27.58 -30.20 -17.50
CA TYR A 26 -27.20 -31.00 -18.64
C TYR A 26 -28.46 -31.31 -19.46
N THR A 27 -28.74 -30.52 -20.49
CA THR A 27 -29.66 -30.93 -21.54
C THR A 27 -29.00 -32.04 -22.34
N LYS A 28 -29.47 -33.27 -22.09
CA LYS A 28 -29.08 -34.51 -22.75
C LYS A 28 -29.28 -34.39 -24.27
N PRO A 29 -28.21 -34.38 -25.09
CA PRO A 29 -28.34 -34.53 -26.52
C PRO A 29 -28.76 -35.97 -26.83
N GLY A 30 -29.63 -36.12 -27.82
CA GLY A 30 -30.25 -37.38 -28.22
C GLY A 30 -29.24 -38.51 -28.45
N SER A 31 -29.68 -39.70 -28.07
CA SER A 31 -29.02 -40.98 -28.29
C SER A 31 -28.79 -41.25 -29.77
N HIS A 32 -27.55 -41.13 -30.22
CA HIS A 32 -27.00 -41.95 -31.29
C HIS A 32 -25.60 -42.39 -30.90
N ALA A 33 -25.53 -43.62 -30.39
CA ALA A 33 -24.29 -44.30 -30.06
C ALA A 33 -23.77 -45.02 -31.31
N THR A 34 -22.60 -44.63 -31.80
CA THR A 34 -21.71 -45.53 -32.53
C THR A 34 -20.27 -45.21 -32.13
N GLY A 35 -19.71 -46.14 -31.33
CA GLY A 35 -18.29 -46.49 -31.16
C GLY A 35 -17.26 -45.37 -31.04
N PHE A 36 -16.45 -45.39 -29.99
CA PHE A 36 -14.99 -45.34 -30.10
C PHE A 36 -14.38 -45.56 -28.70
N ASN A 37 -13.68 -46.68 -28.54
CA ASN A 37 -12.64 -46.79 -27.53
C ASN A 37 -11.52 -45.84 -27.97
N GLU A 38 -11.39 -44.67 -27.37
CA GLU A 38 -10.14 -43.91 -27.44
C GLU A 38 -9.61 -43.62 -26.03
N PRO A 39 -8.31 -43.90 -25.78
CA PRO A 39 -7.67 -43.51 -24.54
C PRO A 39 -7.57 -41.99 -24.46
N LEU A 40 -7.76 -41.48 -23.24
CA LEU A 40 -7.60 -40.06 -22.89
C LEU A 40 -6.18 -39.61 -23.27
N THR A 41 -6.05 -38.98 -24.43
CA THR A 41 -4.81 -38.34 -24.84
C THR A 41 -4.76 -37.01 -24.08
N ILE A 42 -3.91 -36.93 -23.05
CA ILE A 42 -3.53 -35.65 -22.44
C ILE A 42 -2.72 -34.91 -23.50
N GLY A 43 -3.44 -34.21 -24.38
CA GLY A 43 -2.85 -33.33 -25.36
C GLY A 43 -2.04 -32.27 -24.64
N SER A 44 -0.81 -32.08 -25.12
CA SER A 44 0.01 -30.90 -24.93
C SER A 44 -0.73 -29.66 -25.45
N GLY A 45 -1.79 -29.27 -24.76
CA GLY A 45 -2.55 -28.05 -25.01
C GLY A 45 -2.03 -27.00 -24.06
N THR A 46 -1.23 -26.08 -24.57
CA THR A 46 -1.07 -24.75 -23.98
C THR A 46 -2.48 -24.22 -23.68
N ILE A 47 -2.82 -24.08 -22.40
CA ILE A 47 -4.01 -23.34 -21.99
C ILE A 47 -3.73 -21.88 -22.36
N GLU A 48 -4.13 -21.48 -23.57
CA GLU A 48 -4.15 -20.08 -23.95
C GLU A 48 -5.13 -19.38 -23.00
N PHE A 49 -4.57 -18.53 -22.14
CA PHE A 49 -5.35 -17.59 -21.36
C PHE A 49 -6.10 -16.70 -22.36
N ASN A 50 -7.40 -16.94 -22.48
CA ASN A 50 -8.33 -16.16 -23.31
C ASN A 50 -8.49 -14.78 -22.69
N GLY A 51 -7.44 -13.95 -22.75
CA GLY A 51 -7.27 -12.70 -22.02
C GLY A 51 -8.41 -11.73 -22.27
N VAL A 52 -9.50 -11.90 -21.54
CA VAL A 52 -10.65 -10.99 -21.55
C VAL A 52 -10.14 -9.70 -20.95
N LYS A 53 -9.76 -8.77 -21.84
CA LYS A 53 -9.39 -7.41 -21.49
C LYS A 53 -10.53 -6.81 -20.67
N GLY A 54 -10.20 -6.30 -19.49
CA GLY A 54 -11.19 -5.67 -18.61
C GLY A 54 -11.95 -4.56 -19.33
N GLU A 55 -13.21 -4.36 -18.94
CA GLU A 55 -14.06 -3.30 -19.50
C GLU A 55 -13.39 -1.93 -19.32
N ASN A 56 -13.42 -1.10 -20.37
CA ASN A 56 -12.86 0.25 -20.32
C ASN A 56 -13.63 1.07 -19.27
N GLN A 57 -13.01 1.30 -18.13
CA GLN A 57 -13.58 2.14 -17.08
C GLN A 57 -13.72 3.58 -17.59
N PRO A 58 -14.88 4.24 -17.39
CA PRO A 58 -15.07 5.63 -17.79
C PRO A 58 -14.07 6.53 -17.06
N LYS A 59 -13.46 7.47 -17.77
CA LYS A 59 -12.52 8.46 -17.21
C LYS A 59 -13.29 9.53 -16.42
N HIS A 60 -13.83 9.17 -15.26
CA HIS A 60 -14.47 10.13 -14.35
C HIS A 60 -13.65 10.22 -13.06
N PHE A 61 -13.05 11.38 -12.81
CA PHE A 61 -12.30 11.64 -11.59
C PHE A 61 -13.27 12.05 -10.48
N GLN A 62 -13.45 11.21 -9.47
CA GLN A 62 -14.34 11.52 -8.33
C GLN A 62 -13.65 12.37 -7.25
N ASP A 63 -12.33 12.53 -7.31
CA ASP A 63 -11.54 13.07 -6.20
C ASP A 63 -11.07 14.52 -6.41
N VAL A 64 -11.69 15.27 -7.32
CA VAL A 64 -11.26 16.65 -7.67
C VAL A 64 -11.33 17.58 -6.44
N ALA A 65 -12.40 17.49 -5.64
CA ALA A 65 -12.55 18.30 -4.43
C ALA A 65 -11.45 18.01 -3.40
N PHE A 66 -11.09 16.75 -3.20
CA PHE A 66 -10.03 16.35 -2.28
C PHE A 66 -8.65 16.77 -2.79
N ALA A 67 -8.42 16.74 -4.10
CA ALA A 67 -7.19 17.25 -4.70
C ALA A 67 -7.04 18.77 -4.47
N VAL A 68 -8.11 19.55 -4.67
CA VAL A 68 -8.12 21.00 -4.38
C VAL A 68 -7.86 21.27 -2.89
N ALA A 69 -8.53 20.53 -2.01
CA ALA A 69 -8.33 20.66 -0.56
C ALA A 69 -6.88 20.34 -0.15
N PHE A 70 -6.26 19.33 -0.76
CA PHE A 70 -4.87 18.97 -0.50
C PHE A 70 -3.90 20.07 -0.95
N TRP A 71 -4.09 20.64 -2.15
CA TRP A 71 -3.25 21.75 -2.61
C TRP A 71 -3.40 23.01 -1.75
N ALA A 72 -4.62 23.32 -1.32
CA ALA A 72 -4.86 24.41 -0.36
C ALA A 72 -4.15 24.14 0.98
N HIS A 73 -4.19 22.90 1.47
CA HIS A 73 -3.47 22.47 2.67
C HIS A 73 -1.94 22.64 2.51
N ILE A 74 -1.35 22.24 1.38
CA ILE A 74 0.08 22.47 1.11
C ILE A 74 0.42 23.96 1.10
N ALA A 75 -0.42 24.81 0.50
CA ALA A 75 -0.21 26.26 0.50
C ALA A 75 -0.25 26.86 1.92
N VAL A 76 -1.18 26.39 2.76
CA VAL A 76 -1.24 26.78 4.18
C VAL A 76 0.03 26.33 4.90
N MET A 77 0.48 25.09 4.71
CA MET A 77 1.72 24.59 5.33
C MET A 77 2.97 25.35 4.86
N LEU A 78 2.99 25.83 3.62
CA LEU A 78 4.04 26.72 3.10
C LEU A 78 4.02 28.09 3.76
N TYR A 79 2.84 28.68 3.95
CA TYR A 79 2.71 29.92 4.70
C TYR A 79 3.28 29.77 6.12
N PHE A 80 2.89 28.71 6.84
CA PHE A 80 3.45 28.41 8.18
C PHE A 80 4.98 28.26 8.14
N LEU A 81 5.54 27.54 7.16
CA LEU A 81 6.98 27.41 7.05
C LEU A 81 7.66 28.78 6.86
N VAL A 82 7.20 29.60 5.91
CA VAL A 82 7.84 30.89 5.60
C VAL A 82 7.73 31.85 6.78
N THR A 83 6.55 31.96 7.39
CA THR A 83 6.33 32.87 8.51
C THR A 83 7.16 32.49 9.73
N TYR A 84 7.22 31.20 10.08
CA TYR A 84 7.84 30.77 11.32
C TYR A 84 9.32 30.37 11.17
N ALA A 85 9.77 29.92 10.00
CA ALA A 85 11.19 29.75 9.71
C ALA A 85 11.88 31.11 9.46
N GLY A 86 11.18 32.06 8.81
CA GLY A 86 11.70 33.43 8.60
C GLY A 86 11.86 34.20 9.91
N ALA A 87 10.91 34.06 10.84
CA ALA A 87 10.99 34.67 12.17
C ALA A 87 12.17 34.15 13.02
N ALA A 88 12.64 32.92 12.76
CA ALA A 88 13.79 32.33 13.46
C ALA A 88 15.14 32.94 13.05
N ASN A 89 15.25 33.50 11.83
CA ASN A 89 16.50 34.08 11.32
C ASN A 89 16.67 35.57 11.66
N GLY A 90 15.60 36.24 12.10
CA GLY A 90 15.56 37.70 12.24
C GLY A 90 15.75 38.25 13.66
N ASN A 91 15.69 37.40 14.70
CA ASN A 91 15.77 37.86 16.08
C ASN A 91 16.77 37.00 16.87
N GLY A 92 17.88 37.60 17.29
CA GLY A 92 18.84 37.02 18.25
C GLY A 92 18.27 36.91 19.66
N ASN A 93 17.07 36.33 19.79
CA ASN A 93 16.38 36.18 21.06
C ASN A 93 16.85 34.87 21.72
N GLU A 94 17.24 34.98 22.98
CA GLU A 94 17.90 33.94 23.80
C GLU A 94 16.99 32.74 24.13
N ASN A 95 15.73 32.78 23.70
CA ASN A 95 14.72 31.71 23.84
C ASN A 95 14.35 31.05 22.49
N GLY A 96 15.20 31.18 21.48
CA GLY A 96 14.99 30.55 20.17
C GLY A 96 14.97 29.04 20.26
N TYR A 97 13.99 28.39 19.64
CA TYR A 97 13.96 26.94 19.52
C TYR A 97 15.19 26.49 18.72
N GLU A 98 15.99 25.59 19.29
CA GLU A 98 17.14 25.02 18.60
C GLU A 98 16.67 24.10 17.46
N TYR A 99 16.37 24.70 16.30
CA TYR A 99 16.05 23.97 15.08
C TYR A 99 17.15 22.97 14.71
N SER A 100 18.40 23.25 15.12
CA SER A 100 19.55 22.35 14.95
C SER A 100 19.31 20.96 15.54
N GLY A 101 18.78 20.87 16.78
CA GLY A 101 18.53 19.58 17.44
C GLY A 101 17.42 18.76 16.76
N VAL A 102 16.33 19.43 16.36
CA VAL A 102 15.22 18.79 15.66
C VAL A 102 15.66 18.31 14.28
N ILE A 103 16.37 19.14 13.51
CA ILE A 103 16.89 18.77 12.19
C ILE A 103 17.89 17.61 12.32
N TYR A 104 18.81 17.64 13.30
CA TYR A 104 19.76 16.55 13.53
C TYR A 104 19.05 15.23 13.87
N CYS A 105 18.03 15.27 14.73
CA CYS A 105 17.20 14.12 15.06
C CYS A 105 16.49 13.57 13.81
N CYS A 106 15.85 14.45 13.02
CA CYS A 106 15.20 14.05 11.77
C CYS A 106 16.20 13.40 10.80
N MET A 107 17.40 13.96 10.64
CA MET A 107 18.42 13.41 9.74
C MET A 107 18.90 12.03 10.17
N THR A 108 19.17 11.82 11.46
CA THR A 108 19.60 10.51 11.98
C THR A 108 18.49 9.46 11.84
N CYS A 109 17.25 9.81 12.15
CA CYS A 109 16.09 8.95 11.92
C CYS A 109 15.87 8.64 10.43
N GLY A 110 16.06 9.64 9.55
CA GLY A 110 15.92 9.48 8.10
C GLY A 110 16.92 8.49 7.51
N VAL A 111 18.20 8.63 7.85
CA VAL A 111 19.25 7.71 7.39
C VAL A 111 18.95 6.29 7.87
N PHE A 112 18.57 6.13 9.13
CA PHE A 112 18.20 4.82 9.67
C PHE A 112 16.98 4.23 8.97
N ALA A 113 15.95 5.05 8.68
CA ALA A 113 14.76 4.62 7.98
C ALA A 113 15.04 4.17 6.54
N VAL A 114 15.90 4.87 5.80
CA VAL A 114 16.31 4.47 4.44
C VAL A 114 17.07 3.14 4.47
N GLY A 115 17.99 2.98 5.43
CA GLY A 115 18.72 1.72 5.63
C GLY A 115 17.79 0.56 5.96
N LEU A 116 16.90 0.75 6.94
CA LEU A 116 15.92 -0.25 7.34
C LEU A 116 14.94 -0.59 6.20
N SER A 117 14.50 0.41 5.43
CA SER A 117 13.63 0.21 4.27
C SER A 117 14.31 -0.63 3.19
N THR A 118 15.59 -0.38 2.92
CA THR A 118 16.38 -1.15 1.96
C THR A 118 16.55 -2.60 2.39
N VAL A 119 16.87 -2.82 3.66
CA VAL A 119 16.97 -4.18 4.23
C VAL A 119 15.61 -4.88 4.18
N ALA A 120 14.53 -4.19 4.54
CA ALA A 120 13.18 -4.75 4.52
C ALA A 120 12.75 -5.13 3.10
N LEU A 121 13.00 -4.28 2.10
CA LEU A 121 12.68 -4.56 0.70
C LEU A 121 13.53 -5.72 0.15
N GLY A 122 14.83 -5.72 0.43
CA GLY A 122 15.71 -6.83 0.04
C GLY A 122 15.31 -8.16 0.67
N PHE A 123 14.92 -8.14 1.94
CA PHE A 123 14.42 -9.31 2.65
C PHE A 123 13.07 -9.80 2.09
N MET A 124 12.15 -8.87 1.81
CA MET A 124 10.88 -9.15 1.12
C MET A 124 11.11 -9.84 -0.22
N MET A 125 12.04 -9.33 -1.02
CA MET A 125 12.35 -9.88 -2.34
C MET A 125 13.09 -11.23 -2.29
N SER A 126 13.89 -11.50 -1.26
CA SER A 126 14.74 -12.70 -1.23
C SER A 126 14.00 -13.95 -0.76
N CYS A 127 13.11 -13.85 0.24
CA CYS A 127 12.50 -15.00 0.87
C CYS A 127 11.05 -14.74 1.31
N ALA A 128 10.14 -14.44 0.38
CA ALA A 128 8.76 -14.09 0.68
C ALA A 128 8.03 -15.14 1.56
N THR A 129 8.23 -16.42 1.25
CA THR A 129 7.65 -17.55 2.01
C THR A 129 8.15 -17.59 3.46
N GLN A 130 9.44 -17.30 3.68
CA GLN A 130 10.00 -17.28 5.03
C GLN A 130 9.64 -16.00 5.77
N LEU A 131 9.47 -14.88 5.06
CA LEU A 131 9.06 -13.62 5.65
C LEU A 131 7.72 -13.73 6.37
N ILE A 132 6.73 -14.39 5.77
CA ILE A 132 5.40 -14.56 6.40
C ILE A 132 5.54 -15.32 7.72
N LYS A 133 6.35 -16.39 7.76
CA LYS A 133 6.60 -17.18 8.97
C LYS A 133 7.37 -16.37 10.02
N MET A 134 8.44 -15.70 9.61
CA MET A 134 9.29 -14.90 10.48
C MET A 134 8.54 -13.71 11.09
N ALA A 135 7.73 -13.00 10.29
CA ALA A 135 6.92 -11.88 10.76
C ALA A 135 5.91 -12.32 11.83
N LEU A 136 5.30 -13.49 11.65
CA LEU A 136 4.34 -14.04 12.60
C LEU A 136 5.01 -14.43 13.93
N PHE A 137 6.13 -15.16 13.88
CA PHE A 137 6.88 -15.51 15.10
C PHE A 137 7.48 -14.29 15.78
N PHE A 138 7.98 -13.33 15.01
CA PHE A 138 8.51 -12.07 15.52
C PHE A 138 7.43 -11.25 16.21
N SER A 139 6.21 -11.18 15.66
CA SER A 139 5.09 -10.50 16.31
C SER A 139 4.71 -11.14 17.65
N ILE A 140 4.66 -12.47 17.72
CA ILE A 140 4.38 -13.19 18.98
C ILE A 140 5.52 -12.95 19.97
N GLY A 141 6.77 -13.04 19.52
CA GLY A 141 7.96 -12.81 20.35
C GLY A 141 8.04 -11.39 20.90
N LEU A 142 7.78 -10.37 20.09
CA LEU A 142 7.70 -8.98 20.55
C LEU A 142 6.56 -8.77 21.56
N SER A 143 5.38 -9.35 21.30
CA SER A 143 4.27 -9.28 22.25
C SER A 143 4.62 -9.89 23.60
N LEU A 144 5.32 -11.03 23.59
CA LEU A 144 5.82 -11.67 24.79
C LEU A 144 6.88 -10.80 25.50
N ALA A 145 7.82 -10.22 24.75
CA ALA A 145 8.83 -9.33 25.31
C ALA A 145 8.22 -8.11 25.99
N VAL A 146 7.21 -7.48 25.38
CA VAL A 146 6.45 -6.38 25.99
C VAL A 146 5.75 -6.84 27.27
N GLY A 147 5.15 -8.04 27.28
CA GLY A 147 4.55 -8.63 28.47
C GLY A 147 5.54 -8.82 29.63
N VAL A 148 6.73 -9.37 29.33
CA VAL A 148 7.82 -9.59 30.32
C VAL A 148 8.36 -8.27 30.85
N LEU A 149 8.65 -7.30 29.97
CA LEU A 149 9.12 -5.97 30.38
C LEU A 149 8.06 -5.24 31.24
N GLY A 150 6.78 -5.39 30.91
CA GLY A 150 5.68 -4.90 31.74
C GLY A 150 5.66 -5.53 33.13
N ALA A 151 5.89 -6.85 33.22
CA ALA A 151 5.93 -7.55 34.50
C ALA A 151 7.14 -7.14 35.35
N MET A 152 8.32 -7.01 34.75
CA MET A 152 9.55 -6.57 35.42
C MET A 152 9.46 -5.14 35.95
N SER A 153 8.76 -4.26 35.23
CA SER A 153 8.54 -2.87 35.64
C SER A 153 7.41 -2.68 36.65
N GLY A 154 6.75 -3.78 37.08
CA GLY A 154 5.62 -3.73 38.01
C GLY A 154 4.30 -3.22 37.39
N GLN A 155 4.27 -2.99 36.08
CA GLN A 155 3.08 -2.51 35.36
C GLN A 155 2.19 -3.68 34.96
N ILE A 156 1.31 -4.11 35.87
CA ILE A 156 0.45 -5.28 35.65
C ILE A 156 -0.45 -5.15 34.43
N LEU A 157 -0.89 -3.93 34.08
CA LEU A 157 -1.71 -3.68 32.89
C LEU A 157 -0.93 -3.93 31.60
N LEU A 158 0.28 -3.38 31.48
CA LEU A 158 1.13 -3.57 30.31
C LEU A 158 1.53 -5.05 30.16
N ALA A 159 1.84 -5.71 31.29
CA ALA A 159 2.10 -7.13 31.33
C ALA A 159 0.89 -7.93 30.82
N GLY A 160 -0.30 -7.68 31.38
CA GLY A 160 -1.53 -8.35 31.02
C GLY A 160 -1.89 -8.18 29.54
N MET A 161 -1.81 -6.96 29.01
CA MET A 161 -2.06 -6.68 27.58
C MET A 161 -1.04 -7.38 26.67
N GLY A 162 0.25 -7.39 27.05
CA GLY A 162 1.31 -8.06 26.29
C GLY A 162 1.13 -9.58 26.22
N PHE A 163 0.81 -10.22 27.35
CA PHE A 163 0.53 -11.66 27.40
C PHE A 163 -0.77 -12.03 26.68
N LEU A 164 -1.82 -11.21 26.81
CA LEU A 164 -3.08 -11.43 26.11
C LEU A 164 -2.88 -11.34 24.58
N SER A 165 -2.16 -10.32 24.12
CA SER A 165 -1.78 -10.17 22.71
C SER A 165 -0.93 -11.35 22.22
N CYS A 166 -0.04 -11.88 23.06
CA CYS A 166 0.73 -13.08 22.75
C CYS A 166 -0.16 -14.32 22.60
N ALA A 167 -1.14 -14.50 23.49
CA ALA A 167 -2.09 -15.61 23.42
C ALA A 167 -2.93 -15.56 22.14
N PHE A 168 -3.49 -14.38 21.81
CA PHE A 168 -4.20 -14.19 20.54
C PHE A 168 -3.29 -14.42 19.32
N GLY A 169 -2.03 -13.98 19.38
CA GLY A 169 -1.04 -14.23 18.35
C GLY A 169 -0.80 -15.73 18.12
N CYS A 170 -0.66 -16.51 19.20
CA CYS A 170 -0.52 -17.98 19.11
C CYS A 170 -1.76 -18.65 18.53
N CYS A 171 -2.97 -18.25 18.96
CA CYS A 171 -4.23 -18.75 18.41
C CYS A 171 -4.35 -18.43 16.91
N TYR A 172 -4.04 -17.20 16.52
CA TYR A 172 -4.04 -16.77 15.12
C TYR A 172 -3.06 -17.58 14.27
N ALA A 173 -1.84 -17.81 14.79
CA ALA A 173 -0.82 -18.60 14.12
C ALA A 173 -1.28 -20.02 13.79
N TYR A 174 -1.99 -20.65 14.72
CA TYR A 174 -2.53 -21.99 14.54
C TYR A 174 -3.56 -22.03 13.41
N PHE A 175 -4.52 -21.09 13.38
CA PHE A 175 -5.56 -21.06 12.36
C PHE A 175 -5.05 -20.70 10.96
N VAL A 176 -4.07 -19.80 10.87
CA VAL A 176 -3.56 -19.34 9.57
C VAL A 176 -2.50 -20.26 8.99
N TRP A 177 -1.92 -21.19 9.76
CA TRP A 177 -0.82 -22.06 9.29
C TRP A 177 -1.13 -22.82 8.00
N ALA A 178 -2.35 -23.32 7.85
CA ALA A 178 -2.80 -24.01 6.64
C ALA A 178 -2.93 -23.09 5.41
N ARG A 179 -3.10 -21.78 5.61
CA ARG A 179 -3.28 -20.76 4.55
C ARG A 179 -1.99 -20.05 4.14
N ILE A 180 -0.90 -20.21 4.92
CA ILE A 180 0.43 -19.64 4.61
C ILE A 180 0.93 -20.01 3.19
N PRO A 181 0.88 -21.28 2.72
CA PRO A 181 1.44 -21.62 1.41
C PRO A 181 0.72 -20.91 0.26
N PHE A 182 -0.61 -20.73 0.36
CA PHE A 182 -1.37 -19.99 -0.63
C PHE A 182 -0.97 -18.51 -0.69
N ALA A 183 -0.88 -17.85 0.47
CA ALA A 183 -0.44 -16.45 0.55
C ALA A 183 1.01 -16.27 0.08
N ALA A 184 1.89 -17.24 0.36
CA ALA A 184 3.28 -17.21 -0.07
C ALA A 184 3.42 -17.30 -1.59
N THR A 185 2.66 -18.17 -2.26
CA THR A 185 2.67 -18.23 -3.73
C THR A 185 2.17 -16.93 -4.35
N ASN A 186 1.07 -16.36 -3.84
CA ASN A 186 0.57 -15.07 -4.31
C ASN A 186 1.61 -13.95 -4.13
N LEU A 187 2.27 -13.89 -2.98
CA LEU A 187 3.33 -12.92 -2.70
C LEU A 187 4.56 -13.13 -3.59
N ASN A 188 4.97 -14.37 -3.84
CA ASN A 188 6.07 -14.68 -4.76
C ASN A 188 5.76 -14.21 -6.19
N THR A 189 4.53 -14.42 -6.67
CA THR A 189 4.09 -13.93 -7.97
C THR A 189 4.09 -12.40 -8.04
N ALA A 190 3.57 -11.72 -7.01
CA ALA A 190 3.62 -10.26 -6.94
C ALA A 190 5.06 -9.72 -6.93
N LEU A 191 5.96 -10.37 -6.19
CA LEU A 191 7.38 -9.98 -6.15
C LEU A 191 8.12 -10.25 -7.46
N SER A 192 7.74 -11.26 -8.23
CA SER A 192 8.27 -11.46 -9.59
C SER A 192 7.94 -10.29 -10.52
N ALA A 193 6.75 -9.72 -10.40
CA ALA A 193 6.37 -8.51 -11.14
C ALA A 193 7.20 -7.28 -10.71
N VAL A 194 7.48 -7.15 -9.41
CA VAL A 194 8.34 -6.06 -8.91
C VAL A 194 9.79 -6.24 -9.35
N LYS A 195 10.32 -7.48 -9.31
CA LYS A 195 11.70 -7.79 -9.74
C LYS A 195 11.93 -7.57 -11.23
N SER A 196 10.93 -7.85 -12.06
CA SER A 196 10.99 -7.58 -13.51
C SER A 196 10.91 -6.08 -13.82
N ASN A 197 10.41 -5.26 -12.89
CA ASN A 197 10.34 -3.81 -13.01
C ASN A 197 11.11 -3.11 -11.89
N MET A 198 12.43 -3.12 -11.95
CA MET A 198 13.26 -2.42 -10.95
C MET A 198 12.98 -0.89 -10.88
N GLY A 199 12.35 -0.32 -11.91
CA GLY A 199 11.85 1.06 -11.88
C GLY A 199 10.81 1.31 -10.78
N LEU A 200 10.05 0.30 -10.35
CA LEU A 200 9.16 0.41 -9.18
C LEU A 200 9.93 0.71 -7.89
N ALA A 201 11.11 0.11 -7.72
CA ALA A 201 11.95 0.40 -6.57
C ALA A 201 12.39 1.87 -6.59
N VAL A 202 12.78 2.40 -7.75
CA VAL A 202 13.16 3.82 -7.90
C VAL A 202 12.01 4.75 -7.53
N VAL A 203 10.79 4.46 -7.99
CA VAL A 203 9.59 5.24 -7.63
C VAL A 203 9.33 5.17 -6.12
N ALA A 204 9.44 3.98 -5.51
CA ALA A 204 9.26 3.82 -4.06
C ALA A 204 10.29 4.62 -3.26
N TYR A 205 11.57 4.59 -3.64
CA TYR A 205 12.61 5.39 -3.01
C TYR A 205 12.42 6.89 -3.22
N PHE A 206 11.95 7.32 -4.40
CA PHE A 206 11.61 8.72 -4.65
C PHE A 206 10.53 9.20 -3.67
N PHE A 207 9.42 8.46 -3.53
CA PHE A 207 8.37 8.82 -2.58
C PHE A 207 8.82 8.70 -1.11
N LEU A 208 9.80 7.82 -0.80
CA LEU A 208 10.44 7.78 0.52
C LEU A 208 11.21 9.09 0.79
N PHE A 209 11.97 9.61 -0.17
CA PHE A 209 12.65 10.90 -0.03
C PHE A 209 11.66 12.07 0.08
N VAL A 210 10.56 12.04 -0.68
CA VAL A 210 9.48 13.04 -0.56
C VAL A 210 8.87 13.00 0.84
N ALA A 211 8.56 11.81 1.36
CA ALA A 211 8.04 11.63 2.72
C ALA A 211 9.03 12.14 3.78
N PHE A 212 10.32 11.86 3.60
CA PHE A 212 11.36 12.36 4.50
C PHE A 212 11.49 13.89 4.48
N GLY A 213 11.51 14.49 3.29
CA GLY A 213 11.51 15.94 3.13
C GLY A 213 10.28 16.60 3.75
N TRP A 214 9.11 15.95 3.60
CA TRP A 214 7.89 16.36 4.27
C TRP A 214 8.02 16.30 5.80
N SER A 215 8.63 15.26 6.37
CA SER A 215 8.87 15.18 7.81
C SER A 215 9.76 16.30 8.34
N ILE A 216 10.80 16.69 7.60
CA ILE A 216 11.65 17.85 7.98
C ILE A 216 10.83 19.15 7.95
N TRP A 217 10.16 19.42 6.82
CA TRP A 217 9.32 20.61 6.67
C TRP A 217 8.29 20.69 7.78
N TRP A 218 7.55 19.61 7.99
CA TRP A 218 6.52 19.51 9.01
C TRP A 218 7.07 19.77 10.40
N SER A 219 8.26 19.22 10.74
CA SER A 219 8.85 19.38 12.07
C SER A 219 9.23 20.83 12.35
N VAL A 220 9.78 21.55 11.36
CA VAL A 220 10.09 22.98 11.48
C VAL A 220 8.81 23.82 11.62
N ALA A 221 7.81 23.57 10.77
CA ALA A 221 6.55 24.31 10.78
C ALA A 221 5.73 24.07 12.06
N ALA A 222 5.64 22.82 12.52
CA ALA A 222 4.96 22.45 13.76
C ALA A 222 5.69 23.01 14.98
N GLY A 223 7.02 22.89 15.02
CA GLY A 223 7.86 23.48 16.05
C GLY A 223 7.63 24.98 16.16
N GLY A 224 7.71 25.70 15.05
CA GLY A 224 7.40 27.13 15.00
C GLY A 224 5.99 27.45 15.48
N ALA A 225 4.97 26.78 14.95
CA ALA A 225 3.57 27.06 15.29
C ALA A 225 3.24 26.83 16.77
N MET A 226 3.79 25.79 17.41
CA MET A 226 3.57 25.52 18.83
C MET A 226 4.04 26.68 19.73
N ASN A 227 5.03 27.45 19.28
CA ASN A 227 5.63 28.54 20.06
C ASN A 227 4.74 29.77 20.10
N TYR A 228 3.98 29.98 19.03
CA TYR A 228 3.12 31.15 18.87
C TYR A 228 1.64 30.85 19.15
N MET A 229 1.18 29.64 18.84
CA MET A 229 -0.23 29.21 18.96
C MET A 229 -0.47 28.24 20.12
N GLY A 230 0.59 27.80 20.80
CA GLY A 230 0.52 26.82 21.88
C GLY A 230 0.36 25.37 21.41
N THR A 231 0.35 24.44 22.37
CA THR A 231 0.34 22.98 22.13
C THR A 231 -0.91 22.51 21.38
N GLY A 232 -2.03 23.23 21.45
CA GLY A 232 -3.26 22.89 20.72
C GLY A 232 -3.07 22.84 19.20
N ALA A 233 -2.15 23.63 18.65
CA ALA A 233 -1.82 23.61 17.24
C ALA A 233 -1.22 22.25 16.80
N LEU A 234 -0.55 21.53 17.70
CA LEU A 234 0.07 20.23 17.40
C LEU A 234 -0.95 19.23 16.87
N PHE A 235 -2.19 19.25 17.38
CA PHE A 235 -3.24 18.34 16.89
C PHE A 235 -3.52 18.54 15.39
N LEU A 236 -3.69 19.79 14.95
CA LEU A 236 -3.93 20.11 13.53
C LEU A 236 -2.72 19.75 12.67
N PHE A 237 -1.51 19.99 13.18
CA PHE A 237 -0.29 19.56 12.51
C PHE A 237 -0.20 18.04 12.42
N LEU A 238 -0.55 17.27 13.44
CA LEU A 238 -0.57 15.80 13.37
C LEU A 238 -1.59 15.28 12.36
N VAL A 239 -2.77 15.90 12.27
CA VAL A 239 -3.76 15.59 11.22
C VAL A 239 -3.17 15.87 9.82
N SER A 240 -2.51 17.03 9.66
CA SER A 240 -1.79 17.41 8.43
C SER A 240 -0.69 16.40 8.05
N TYR A 241 0.09 15.93 9.05
CA TYR A 241 1.12 14.93 8.87
C TYR A 241 0.54 13.60 8.40
N TYR A 242 -0.44 13.09 9.15
CA TYR A 242 -1.11 11.83 8.84
C TYR A 242 -1.72 11.86 7.44
N TRP A 243 -2.46 12.93 7.10
CA TRP A 243 -3.12 13.04 5.81
C TRP A 243 -2.11 13.01 4.65
N THR A 244 -1.01 13.75 4.75
CA THR A 244 0.02 13.75 3.69
C THR A 244 0.69 12.39 3.52
N HIS A 245 0.98 11.69 4.63
CA HIS A 245 1.51 10.33 4.56
C HIS A 245 0.53 9.34 3.93
N GLN A 246 -0.77 9.46 4.20
CA GLN A 246 -1.79 8.65 3.53
C GLN A 246 -1.83 8.91 2.02
N VAL A 247 -1.74 10.17 1.59
CA VAL A 247 -1.69 10.53 0.15
C VAL A 247 -0.45 9.91 -0.51
N ILE A 248 0.72 10.01 0.12
CA ILE A 248 1.96 9.41 -0.41
C ILE A 248 1.82 7.88 -0.49
N GLN A 249 1.35 7.21 0.56
CA GLN A 249 1.15 5.76 0.58
C GLN A 249 0.17 5.29 -0.50
N ASN A 250 -0.96 5.99 -0.63
CA ASN A 250 -1.95 5.70 -1.66
C ASN A 250 -1.36 5.87 -3.06
N THR A 251 -0.57 6.91 -3.29
CA THR A 251 0.10 7.17 -4.57
C THR A 251 1.06 6.03 -4.94
N VAL A 252 1.90 5.60 -4.01
CA VAL A 252 2.80 4.45 -4.23
C VAL A 252 2.01 3.16 -4.45
N HIS A 253 0.93 2.94 -3.70
CA HIS A 253 0.09 1.76 -3.80
C HIS A 253 -0.59 1.65 -5.16
N VAL A 254 -1.25 2.72 -5.63
CA VAL A 254 -1.92 2.71 -6.95
C VAL A 254 -0.91 2.63 -8.09
N THR A 255 0.27 3.26 -7.95
CA THR A 255 1.34 3.15 -8.95
C THR A 255 1.84 1.71 -9.04
N THR A 256 2.09 1.06 -7.90
CA THR A 256 2.53 -0.34 -7.84
C THR A 256 1.46 -1.27 -8.41
N ALA A 257 0.20 -1.07 -8.03
CA ALA A 257 -0.93 -1.84 -8.57
C ALA A 257 -1.07 -1.69 -10.10
N GLY A 258 -0.88 -0.49 -10.63
CA GLY A 258 -0.91 -0.23 -12.08
C GLY A 258 0.20 -0.96 -12.84
N VAL A 259 1.43 -0.94 -12.31
CA VAL A 259 2.56 -1.65 -12.95
C VAL A 259 2.37 -3.17 -12.85
N VAL A 260 1.96 -3.69 -11.70
CA VAL A 260 1.69 -5.13 -11.53
C VAL A 260 0.53 -5.58 -12.42
N GLY A 261 -0.52 -4.78 -12.55
CA GLY A 261 -1.62 -5.06 -13.48
C GLY A 261 -1.18 -5.07 -14.94
N THR A 262 -0.31 -4.14 -15.34
CA THR A 262 0.27 -4.12 -16.69
C THR A 262 1.15 -5.34 -16.92
N TRP A 263 1.97 -5.72 -15.94
CA TRP A 263 2.80 -6.93 -16.01
C TRP A 263 1.97 -8.20 -16.21
N TRP A 264 0.78 -8.29 -15.61
CA TRP A 264 -0.11 -9.44 -15.75
C TRP A 264 -0.73 -9.56 -17.15
N HIS A 265 -1.03 -8.43 -17.80
CA HIS A 265 -1.73 -8.40 -19.08
C HIS A 265 -0.82 -8.23 -20.30
N VAL A 266 0.28 -7.49 -20.17
CA VAL A 266 1.23 -7.16 -21.22
C VAL A 266 2.66 -7.15 -20.62
N PRO A 267 3.25 -8.34 -20.34
CA PRO A 267 4.53 -8.43 -19.64
C PRO A 267 5.69 -7.76 -20.39
N GLU A 268 5.61 -7.67 -21.73
CA GLU A 268 6.62 -6.97 -22.55
C GLU A 268 6.70 -5.47 -22.22
N GLU A 269 5.55 -4.82 -21.97
CA GLU A 269 5.46 -3.40 -21.59
C GLU A 269 5.85 -3.13 -20.13
N ALA A 270 6.11 -4.17 -19.34
CA ALA A 270 6.50 -4.10 -17.93
C ALA A 270 7.74 -4.96 -17.66
N SER A 271 8.73 -4.92 -18.55
CA SER A 271 9.98 -5.70 -18.41
C SER A 271 11.22 -4.82 -18.32
N SER A 272 11.07 -3.49 -18.35
CA SER A 272 12.18 -2.55 -18.40
C SER A 272 12.17 -1.54 -17.24
N CYS A 273 13.35 -1.05 -16.87
CA CYS A 273 13.53 -0.10 -15.76
C CYS A 273 12.78 1.24 -15.99
N CYS A 274 12.58 1.62 -17.24
CA CYS A 274 11.89 2.84 -17.67
C CYS A 274 10.63 2.52 -18.50
N SER A 275 9.94 1.43 -18.15
CA SER A 275 8.81 0.94 -18.93
C SER A 275 7.67 1.94 -19.00
N SER A 276 6.96 1.96 -20.12
CA SER A 276 5.75 2.79 -20.31
C SER A 276 4.62 2.47 -19.31
N ALA A 277 4.73 1.34 -18.60
CA ALA A 277 3.90 0.97 -17.45
C ALA A 277 4.08 1.88 -16.23
N ILE A 278 5.24 2.51 -16.07
CA ILE A 278 5.52 3.47 -14.98
C ILE A 278 4.92 4.83 -15.36
N LYS A 279 3.59 4.93 -15.31
CA LYS A 279 2.89 6.22 -15.36
C LYS A 279 2.85 6.79 -13.95
N VAL A 280 3.93 7.44 -13.54
CA VAL A 280 3.93 8.24 -12.30
C VAL A 280 2.96 9.39 -12.51
N TRP A 281 1.95 9.48 -11.65
CA TRP A 281 1.00 10.60 -11.57
C TRP A 281 1.79 11.92 -11.36
N PRO A 282 1.45 13.05 -12.03
CA PRO A 282 0.09 13.50 -12.34
C PRO A 282 -0.25 13.61 -13.84
N PRO A 283 -1.49 13.28 -14.25
CA PRO A 283 -2.00 13.54 -15.60
C PRO A 283 -2.39 15.01 -15.84
N PHE A 284 -1.79 15.98 -15.15
CA PHE A 284 -2.12 17.41 -15.33
C PHE A 284 -1.33 18.11 -16.44
N PHE A 285 -0.27 17.50 -17.00
CA PHE A 285 0.60 18.16 -17.97
C PHE A 285 0.68 17.52 -19.37
N SER A 286 -0.11 16.49 -19.67
CA SER A 286 -0.07 15.84 -21.00
C SER A 286 -1.28 16.09 -21.90
N HIS A 287 -2.17 17.03 -21.56
CA HIS A 287 -3.11 17.57 -22.54
C HIS A 287 -2.53 18.84 -23.20
N GLY A 288 -1.92 18.61 -24.37
CA GLY A 288 -1.96 19.45 -25.57
C GLY A 288 -1.83 20.97 -25.44
N LEU A 289 -0.67 21.47 -25.84
CA LEU A 289 -0.63 22.32 -27.04
C LEU A 289 -0.68 21.42 -28.28
#